data_AF-A0A485AIL5-F1
#
_entry.id   AF-A0A485AIL5-F1
#
_cell.length_a   1.000
_cell.length_b   1.000
_cell.length_c   1.000
_cell.angle_alpha   90.00
_cell.angle_beta   90.00
_cell.angle_gamma   90.00
#
_symmetry.space_group_name_H-M   'P 1'
#
loop_
_entity.id
_entity.type
_entity.pdbx_description
1 polymer ?
#
loop_
_entity_poly.entity_id
_entity_poly.type
_entity_poly.pdbx_seq_one_letter_code
_entity_poly.pdbx_strand_id
1 'polypeptide(L)'
;MTEGGIADRELAALALKQASGDNVEAIFLLRAYRTTLAKLAVSEPIDTRNMRLERRISAVYKDVPGGQLLGPTYDYTHRLLDFTLLANGEAPALKTEGGEPSSAPHVFSLLASQGLAKAEAG
;
A
#
# COMPACT_ATOMS: atom_id res chain seq x y z
N MET A 1 9.51 1.09 7.32
CA MET A 1 9.61 -0.13 6.50
C MET A 1 10.28 0.13 5.17
N THR A 2 9.64 0.84 4.22
CA THR A 2 10.11 1.01 2.83
C THR A 2 11.54 1.55 2.73
N GLU A 3 11.81 2.75 3.25
CA GLU A 3 13.15 3.36 3.23
C GLU A 3 14.13 2.68 4.19
N GLY A 4 13.58 2.02 5.22
CA GLY A 4 14.32 1.22 6.19
C GLY A 4 14.85 -0.11 5.62
N GLY A 5 14.27 -0.59 4.53
CA GLY A 5 14.71 -1.80 3.83
C GLY A 5 14.31 -3.13 4.49
N ILE A 6 13.36 -3.11 5.44
CA ILE A 6 12.77 -4.31 6.06
C ILE A 6 11.25 -4.14 6.06
N ALA A 7 10.54 -5.11 5.46
CA ALA A 7 9.08 -5.16 5.41
C ALA A 7 8.51 -5.90 6.64
N ASP A 8 8.73 -5.33 7.83
CA ASP A 8 8.21 -5.80 9.10
C ASP A 8 7.58 -4.63 9.87
N ARG A 9 6.27 -4.73 10.17
CA ARG A 9 5.51 -3.64 10.79
C ARG A 9 5.92 -3.40 12.25
N GLU A 10 6.22 -4.47 12.98
CA GLU A 10 6.55 -4.38 14.40
C GLU A 10 7.94 -3.77 14.60
N LEU A 11 8.92 -4.21 13.82
CA LEU A 11 10.28 -3.63 13.87
C LEU A 11 10.29 -2.15 13.47
N ALA A 12 9.51 -1.78 12.44
CA ALA A 12 9.38 -0.38 12.07
C ALA A 12 8.69 0.46 13.14
N ALA A 13 7.65 -0.08 13.79
CA ALA A 13 6.96 0.60 14.90
C ALA A 13 7.88 0.76 16.12
N LEU A 14 8.70 -0.26 16.42
CA LEU A 14 9.71 -0.19 17.48
C LEU A 14 10.75 0.90 17.19
N ALA A 15 11.27 0.97 15.95
CA ALA A 15 12.22 2.01 15.55
C ALA A 15 11.61 3.42 15.67
N LEU A 16 10.38 3.61 15.22
CA LEU A 16 9.64 4.87 15.39
C LEU A 16 9.48 5.25 16.88
N LYS A 17 9.12 4.27 17.71
CA LYS A 17 8.99 4.47 19.16
C LYS A 17 10.32 4.87 19.81
N GLN A 18 11.42 4.21 19.44
CA GLN A 18 12.76 4.51 19.96
C GLN A 18 13.27 5.88 19.51
N ALA A 19 12.97 6.26 18.27
CA ALA A 19 13.30 7.57 17.71
C ALA A 19 12.36 8.71 18.15
N SER A 20 11.45 8.46 19.10
CA SER A 20 10.46 9.44 19.56
C SER A 20 9.62 10.05 18.42
N GLY A 21 9.34 9.27 17.38
CA GLY A 21 8.60 9.69 16.20
C GLY A 21 9.44 10.37 15.10
N ASP A 22 10.75 10.53 15.27
CA ASP A 22 11.63 11.00 14.19
C ASP A 22 11.78 9.92 13.10
N ASN A 23 11.22 10.20 11.93
CA ASN A 23 11.22 9.27 10.81
C ASN A 23 12.63 9.02 10.25
N VAL A 24 13.50 10.04 10.20
CA VAL A 24 14.84 9.90 9.62
C VAL A 24 15.69 8.99 10.50
N GLU A 25 15.64 9.21 11.82
CA GLU A 25 16.34 8.37 12.79
C GLU A 25 15.75 6.95 12.83
N ALA A 26 14.42 6.79 12.81
CA ALA A 26 13.79 5.47 12.75
C ALA A 26 14.18 4.68 11.49
N ILE A 27 14.28 5.35 10.34
CA ILE A 27 14.78 4.74 9.10
C ILE A 27 16.23 4.30 9.26
N PHE A 28 17.08 5.13 9.86
CA PHE A 28 18.48 4.81 10.10
C PHE A 28 18.64 3.60 11.05
N LEU A 29 17.92 3.57 12.16
CA LEU A 29 17.88 2.44 13.09
C LEU A 29 17.51 1.13 12.39
N LEU A 30 16.45 1.14 11.58
CA LEU A 30 15.99 -0.06 10.88
C LEU A 30 16.99 -0.52 9.81
N ARG A 31 17.64 0.43 9.10
CA ARG A 31 18.73 0.12 8.16
C ARG A 31 19.95 -0.45 8.85
N ALA A 32 20.31 0.07 10.03
CA ALA A 32 21.41 -0.46 10.83
C ALA A 32 21.10 -1.87 11.31
N TYR A 33 19.88 -2.14 11.80
CA TYR A 33 19.48 -3.49 12.19
C TYR A 33 19.59 -4.49 11.03
N ARG A 34 19.21 -4.09 9.81
CA ARG A 34 19.34 -4.91 8.60
C ARG A 34 20.76 -5.44 8.36
N THR A 35 21.81 -4.71 8.73
CA THR A 35 23.21 -5.15 8.52
C THR A 35 23.63 -6.27 9.46
N THR A 36 22.89 -6.46 10.57
CA THR A 36 23.14 -7.52 11.55
C THR A 36 22.47 -8.84 11.18
N LEU A 37 21.54 -8.83 10.22
CA LEU A 37 20.76 -10.00 9.83
C LEU A 37 21.44 -10.78 8.70
N ALA A 38 21.43 -12.12 8.82
CA ALA A 38 21.83 -13.00 7.74
C ALA A 38 20.78 -12.98 6.61
N LYS A 39 21.24 -13.02 5.35
CA LYS A 39 20.36 -13.21 4.20
C LYS A 39 20.04 -14.70 4.02
N LEU A 40 18.90 -15.13 4.55
CA LEU A 40 18.51 -16.55 4.56
C LEU A 40 18.03 -17.07 3.21
N ALA A 41 17.33 -16.24 2.43
CA ALA A 41 16.75 -16.61 1.15
C ALA A 41 16.59 -15.39 0.23
N VAL A 42 16.26 -15.67 -1.02
CA VAL A 42 15.78 -14.69 -2.01
C VAL A 42 14.43 -15.21 -2.49
N SER A 43 13.41 -14.35 -2.54
CA SER A 43 12.10 -14.75 -3.03
C SER A 43 12.12 -14.93 -4.55
N GLU A 44 11.15 -15.67 -5.06
CA GLU A 44 10.76 -15.55 -6.47
C GLU A 44 10.22 -14.13 -6.74
N PRO A 45 10.20 -13.69 -8.02
CA PRO A 45 9.55 -12.45 -8.41
C PRO A 45 8.06 -12.44 -8.00
N ILE A 46 7.59 -11.30 -7.47
CA ILE A 46 6.21 -11.17 -7.02
C ILE A 46 5.28 -10.98 -8.23
N ASP A 47 4.25 -11.82 -8.34
CA ASP A 47 3.18 -11.63 -9.32
C ASP A 47 2.07 -10.71 -8.78
N THR A 48 2.11 -9.44 -9.18
CA THR A 48 1.13 -8.44 -8.75
C THR A 48 -0.24 -8.58 -9.41
N ARG A 49 -0.38 -9.42 -10.45
CA ARG A 49 -1.68 -9.68 -11.12
C ARG A 49 -2.66 -10.42 -10.22
N ASN A 50 -2.13 -11.22 -9.29
CA ASN A 50 -2.91 -12.03 -8.34
C ASN A 50 -3.06 -11.34 -6.97
N MET A 51 -2.80 -10.04 -6.89
CA MET A 51 -2.91 -9.30 -5.64
C MET A 51 -4.36 -9.30 -5.15
N ARG A 52 -4.59 -9.68 -3.88
CA ARG A 52 -5.85 -9.40 -3.19
C ARG A 52 -5.93 -7.90 -2.94
N LEU A 53 -6.83 -7.23 -3.66
CA LEU A 53 -6.89 -5.77 -3.70
C LEU A 53 -7.52 -5.19 -2.43
N GLU A 54 -6.84 -4.21 -1.82
CA GLU A 54 -7.41 -3.30 -0.81
C GLU A 54 -7.81 -1.95 -1.44
N ARG A 55 -7.15 -1.56 -2.54
CA ARG A 55 -7.37 -0.33 -3.30
C ARG A 55 -6.90 -0.50 -4.73
N ARG A 56 -7.66 0.02 -5.71
CA ARG A 56 -7.32 0.04 -7.13
C ARG A 56 -7.99 1.23 -7.82
N ILE A 57 -7.18 2.15 -8.33
CA ILE A 57 -7.68 3.30 -9.10
C ILE A 57 -6.93 3.44 -10.42
N SER A 58 -7.61 3.97 -11.43
CA SER A 58 -7.01 4.41 -12.70
C SER A 58 -7.48 5.82 -13.02
N ALA A 59 -6.53 6.72 -13.29
CA ALA A 59 -6.84 8.09 -13.70
C ALA A 59 -7.08 8.23 -15.22
N VAL A 60 -6.76 7.19 -16.01
CA VAL A 60 -6.76 7.28 -17.48
C VAL A 60 -8.15 7.06 -18.07
N TYR A 61 -8.94 6.20 -17.45
CA TYR A 61 -10.31 5.89 -17.87
C TYR A 61 -11.27 6.20 -16.73
N LYS A 62 -12.50 6.60 -17.08
CA LYS A 62 -13.58 6.80 -16.11
C LYS A 62 -13.84 5.52 -15.30
N ASP A 63 -13.93 4.38 -16.00
CA ASP A 63 -14.07 3.06 -15.39
C ASP A 63 -13.21 2.03 -16.13
N VAL A 64 -12.91 0.92 -15.47
CA VAL A 64 -12.01 -0.14 -15.95
C VAL A 64 -12.57 -1.52 -15.56
N PRO A 65 -12.21 -2.60 -16.26
CA PRO A 65 -12.58 -3.95 -15.81
C PRO A 65 -12.16 -4.17 -14.36
N GLY A 66 -13.09 -4.69 -13.56
CA GLY A 66 -12.95 -4.81 -12.11
C GLY A 66 -13.27 -3.55 -11.29
N GLY A 67 -13.67 -2.46 -11.95
CA GLY A 67 -14.12 -1.23 -11.32
C GLY A 67 -13.02 -0.35 -10.71
N GLN A 68 -13.42 0.84 -10.29
CA GLN A 68 -12.63 1.75 -9.46
C GLN A 68 -12.87 1.44 -7.98
N LEU A 69 -11.88 0.85 -7.29
CA LEU A 69 -11.94 0.54 -5.87
C LEU A 69 -11.15 1.58 -5.08
N LEU A 70 -11.85 2.53 -4.45
CA LEU A 70 -11.19 3.57 -3.65
C LEU A 70 -10.46 2.99 -2.43
N GLY A 71 -11.03 1.99 -1.76
CA GLY A 71 -10.43 1.43 -0.55
C GLY A 71 -10.23 2.47 0.57
N PRO A 72 -9.46 2.12 1.62
CA PRO A 72 -9.10 3.07 2.67
C PRO A 72 -8.19 4.20 2.11
N THR A 73 -8.66 5.45 2.16
CA THR A 73 -7.90 6.61 1.63
C THR A 73 -8.29 7.93 2.30
N TYR A 74 -7.39 8.92 2.23
CA TYR A 74 -7.61 10.32 2.62
C TYR A 74 -7.86 11.27 1.42
N ASP A 75 -7.81 10.80 0.17
CA ASP A 75 -7.76 11.66 -1.05
C ASP A 75 -8.89 12.68 -1.19
N TYR A 76 -10.08 12.38 -0.65
CA TYR A 76 -11.27 13.23 -0.76
C TYR A 76 -11.69 13.84 0.58
N THR A 77 -10.84 13.73 1.59
CA THR A 77 -11.12 14.31 2.92
C THR A 77 -10.88 15.82 2.92
N HIS A 78 -11.75 16.56 3.58
CA HIS A 78 -11.47 17.96 3.90
C HIS A 78 -10.38 18.00 4.97
N ARG A 79 -9.27 18.71 4.70
CA ARG A 79 -8.10 18.79 5.60
C ARG A 79 -8.33 19.76 6.76
N LEU A 80 -9.33 19.46 7.58
CA LEU A 80 -9.67 20.19 8.80
C LEU A 80 -9.17 19.39 10.01
N LEU A 81 -8.72 20.10 11.05
CA LEU A 81 -8.36 19.44 12.30
C LEU A 81 -9.63 18.87 12.94
N ASP A 82 -9.59 17.58 13.24
CA ASP A 82 -10.65 16.89 13.96
C ASP A 82 -10.36 16.88 15.46
N PHE A 83 -10.97 17.82 16.19
CA PHE A 83 -10.80 17.94 17.64
C PHE A 83 -11.40 16.78 18.44
N THR A 84 -12.23 15.93 17.82
CA THR A 84 -12.78 14.75 18.50
C THR A 84 -11.68 13.72 18.81
N LEU A 85 -10.56 13.74 18.06
CA LEU A 85 -9.40 12.87 18.27
C LEU A 85 -8.60 13.17 19.56
N LEU A 86 -8.91 14.25 20.28
CA LEU A 86 -8.31 14.55 21.59
C LEU A 86 -8.92 13.75 22.74
N ALA A 87 -10.06 13.09 22.51
CA ALA A 87 -10.74 12.24 23.49
C ALA A 87 -10.81 10.79 22.98
N ASN A 88 -11.23 9.88 23.85
CA ASN A 88 -11.55 8.52 23.41
C ASN A 88 -12.76 8.57 22.46
N GLY A 89 -12.66 7.89 21.32
CA GLY A 89 -13.71 7.77 20.32
C GLY A 89 -13.91 6.32 19.88
N GLU A 90 -15.00 6.08 19.17
CA GLU A 90 -15.30 4.77 18.58
C GLU A 90 -14.98 4.80 17.09
N ALA A 91 -14.37 3.72 16.59
CA ALA A 91 -14.20 3.56 15.15
C ALA A 91 -15.58 3.34 14.48
N PRO A 92 -15.80 3.88 13.28
CA PRO A 92 -17.07 3.67 12.57
C PRO A 92 -17.26 2.18 12.26
N ALA A 93 -18.49 1.70 12.40
CA ALA A 93 -18.86 0.38 11.95
C ALA A 93 -18.71 0.31 10.42
N LEU A 94 -17.87 -0.61 9.95
CA LEU A 94 -17.68 -0.83 8.52
C LEU A 94 -18.89 -1.55 7.94
N LYS A 95 -19.44 -0.99 6.86
CA LYS A 95 -20.41 -1.71 6.04
C LYS A 95 -19.64 -2.64 5.10
N THR A 96 -19.91 -3.93 5.19
CA THR A 96 -19.42 -4.91 4.23
C THR A 96 -20.43 -5.03 3.10
N GLU A 97 -20.05 -4.60 1.90
CA GLU A 97 -20.79 -4.96 0.70
C GLU A 97 -20.24 -6.27 0.17
N GLY A 98 -21.11 -7.27 0.03
CA GLY A 98 -20.75 -8.56 -0.54
C GLY A 98 -20.56 -8.43 -2.04
N GLY A 99 -19.38 -8.81 -2.52
CA GLY A 99 -19.07 -8.91 -3.94
C GLY A 99 -17.93 -9.88 -4.14
N GLU A 100 -18.07 -10.79 -5.10
CA GLU A 100 -16.96 -11.66 -5.48
C GLU A 100 -15.86 -10.82 -6.14
N PRO A 101 -14.58 -11.16 -5.90
CA PRO A 101 -13.47 -10.49 -6.57
C PRO A 101 -13.62 -10.64 -8.09
N SER A 102 -14.00 -9.54 -8.74
CA SER A 102 -14.07 -9.48 -10.20
C SER A 102 -12.67 -9.39 -10.81
N SER A 103 -12.49 -9.95 -12.00
CA SER A 103 -11.23 -9.84 -12.75
C SER A 103 -10.79 -8.38 -12.91
N ALA A 104 -9.59 -8.06 -12.42
CA ALA A 104 -9.06 -6.71 -12.36
C ALA A 104 -7.69 -6.62 -13.07
N PRO A 105 -7.65 -6.73 -14.42
CA PRO A 105 -6.40 -6.68 -15.16
C PRO A 105 -5.65 -5.35 -14.96
N HIS A 106 -4.32 -5.37 -15.13
CA HIS A 106 -3.52 -4.15 -15.15
C HIS A 106 -3.93 -3.27 -16.33
N VAL A 107 -4.09 -1.97 -16.08
CA VAL A 107 -4.46 -0.99 -17.12
C VAL A 107 -3.40 -0.94 -18.22
N PHE A 108 -2.12 -1.09 -17.87
CA PHE A 108 -1.04 -1.16 -18.85
C PHE A 108 -1.17 -2.36 -19.80
N SER A 109 -1.65 -3.51 -19.33
CA SER A 109 -1.94 -4.66 -20.20
C SER A 109 -3.06 -4.36 -21.19
N LEU A 110 -4.07 -3.59 -20.78
CA LEU A 110 -5.14 -3.13 -21.69
C LEU A 110 -4.60 -2.18 -22.75
N LEU A 111 -3.76 -1.21 -22.37
CA LEU A 111 -3.11 -0.28 -23.32
C LEU A 111 -2.21 -1.03 -24.30
N ALA A 112 -1.45 -2.02 -23.82
CA ALA A 112 -0.60 -2.85 -24.67
C ALA A 112 -1.41 -3.68 -25.68
N SER A 113 -2.54 -4.26 -25.27
CA SER A 113 -3.43 -4.98 -26.20
C SER A 113 -4.05 -4.10 -27.30
N GLN A 114 -4.10 -2.78 -27.09
CA GLN A 114 -4.57 -1.80 -28.07
C GLN A 114 -3.44 -1.20 -28.91
N GLY A 115 -2.18 -1.63 -28.70
CA GLY A 115 -1.02 -1.06 -29.36
C GLY A 115 -0.66 0.36 -28.90
N LEU A 116 -1.22 0.81 -27.76
CA LEU A 116 -0.98 2.15 -27.20
C LEU A 116 0.18 2.19 -26.20
N ALA A 117 0.65 1.02 -25.75
CA ALA A 117 1.81 0.86 -24.90
C ALA A 117 2.60 -0.40 -25.31
N LYS A 118 3.85 -0.50 -24.84
CA LYS A 118 4.65 -1.73 -24.98
C LYS A 118 4.55 -2.53 -23.69
N ALA A 119 4.51 -3.85 -23.81
CA ALA A 119 4.65 -4.73 -22.66
C ALA A 119 6.10 -4.64 -22.13
N GLU A 120 6.25 -4.62 -20.81
CA GLU A 120 7.55 -4.75 -20.17
C GLU A 120 8.04 -6.19 -20.26
N ALA A 121 9.36 -6.38 -20.42
CA ALA A 121 9.98 -7.70 -20.32
C ALA A 121 9.95 -8.13 -18.84
N GLY A 122 9.26 -9.24 -18.56
CA GLY A 122 9.16 -9.84 -17.23
C GLY A 122 10.44 -10.55 -16.79
#